data_AF-A0A2Y9BJ05-F1
#
_entry.id   AF-A0A2Y9BJ05-F1
#
_cell.length_a   1.000
_cell.length_b   1.000
_cell.length_c   1.000
_cell.angle_alpha   90.00
_cell.angle_beta   90.00
_cell.angle_gamma   90.00
#
_symmetry.space_group_name_H-M   'P 1'
#
loop_
_entity.id
_entity.type
_entity.pdbx_description
1 polymer ?
#
loop_
_entity_poly.entity_id
_entity_poly.type
_entity_poly.pdbx_seq_one_letter_code
_entity_poly.pdbx_strand_id
1 'polypeptide(L)'
;MAEMIERAILLSFDELRILLYSMGVRTLEGIYMPEKQFSEMEVIQALRHLSGNGFILAENKQFSIREDLLCMLEIMGHPAGTLVCSSKDDSTREYFCYMVPDRVVVSQRYWKKKDTLKLTMLTEEEFKVWRSQTDDHN
;
A
#
# COMPACT_ATOMS: atom_id res chain seq x y z
N MET A 1 -19.30 15.29 4.10
CA MET A 1 -18.95 15.64 5.49
C MET A 1 -18.77 14.30 6.21
N ALA A 2 -17.59 13.85 6.61
CA ALA A 2 -16.40 14.57 7.04
C ALA A 2 -15.26 14.59 6.01
N GLU A 3 -14.37 15.57 6.19
CA GLU A 3 -13.01 15.60 5.68
C GLU A 3 -12.23 14.33 6.10
N MET A 4 -12.45 13.19 5.43
CA MET A 4 -11.44 12.11 5.42
C MET A 4 -10.32 12.53 4.46
N ILE A 5 -9.65 13.62 4.79
CA ILE A 5 -8.55 14.17 3.99
C ILE A 5 -7.36 13.22 4.12
N GLU A 6 -7.23 12.39 3.09
CA GLU A 6 -5.99 12.19 2.33
C GLU A 6 -4.71 11.92 3.12
N ARG A 7 -4.47 10.65 3.44
CA ARG A 7 -3.09 10.10 3.38
C ARG A 7 -3.06 8.77 2.66
N ALA A 8 -3.67 8.75 1.47
CA ALA A 8 -3.45 7.64 0.59
C ALA A 8 -2.06 7.76 -0.05
N ILE A 9 -1.23 6.73 0.09
CA ILE A 9 0.08 6.67 -0.55
C ILE A 9 -0.08 5.93 -1.87
N LEU A 10 0.42 6.54 -2.95
CA LEU A 10 0.47 5.90 -4.26
C LEU A 10 1.87 5.35 -4.49
N LEU A 11 1.96 4.04 -4.69
CA LEU A 11 3.22 3.37 -5.03
C LEU A 11 3.02 2.51 -6.26
N SER A 12 3.96 2.58 -7.20
CA SER A 12 4.05 1.56 -8.25
C SER A 12 4.37 0.20 -7.63
N PHE A 13 4.04 -0.88 -8.34
CA PHE A 13 4.42 -2.24 -7.92
C PHE A 13 5.94 -2.38 -7.74
N ASP A 14 6.72 -1.68 -8.56
CA ASP A 14 8.18 -1.72 -8.48
C ASP A 14 8.70 -1.04 -7.22
N GLU A 15 8.17 0.14 -6.90
CA GLU A 15 8.50 0.85 -5.65
C GLU A 15 8.10 0.05 -4.42
N LEU A 16 6.87 -0.50 -4.41
CA LEU A 16 6.41 -1.35 -3.32
C LEU A 16 7.32 -2.56 -3.14
N ARG A 17 7.68 -3.25 -4.23
CA ARG A 17 8.56 -4.42 -4.18
C ARG A 17 9.96 -4.06 -3.69
N ILE A 18 10.53 -2.94 -4.14
CA ILE A 18 11.84 -2.46 -3.69
C ILE A 18 11.83 -2.18 -2.18
N LEU A 19 10.80 -1.49 -1.70
CA LEU A 19 10.65 -1.16 -0.29
C LEU A 19 10.44 -2.40 0.58
N LEU A 20 9.51 -3.28 0.23
CA LEU A 20 9.27 -4.54 0.94
C LEU A 20 10.52 -5.42 0.97
N TYR A 21 11.21 -5.55 -0.16
CA TYR A 21 12.45 -6.33 -0.26
C TYR A 21 13.57 -5.76 0.61
N SER A 22 13.68 -4.42 0.71
CA SER A 22 14.65 -3.76 1.59
C SER A 22 14.39 -4.07 3.07
N MET A 23 13.15 -4.39 3.43
CA MET A 23 12.71 -4.82 4.76
C MET A 23 12.77 -6.35 4.95
N GLY A 24 13.27 -7.10 3.97
CA GLY A 24 13.36 -8.56 4.02
C GLY A 24 12.07 -9.29 3.62
N VAL A 25 11.01 -8.57 3.25
CA VAL A 25 9.74 -9.15 2.79
C VAL A 25 9.86 -9.55 1.31
N ARG A 26 9.78 -10.85 1.05
CA ARG A 26 9.95 -11.44 -0.30
C ARG A 26 8.65 -11.70 -1.04
N THR A 27 7.58 -11.93 -0.29
CA THR A 27 6.26 -12.30 -0.79
C THR A 27 5.22 -11.46 -0.08
N LEU A 28 4.16 -11.10 -0.81
CA LEU A 28 3.03 -10.35 -0.28
C LEU A 28 1.75 -11.11 -0.63
N GLU A 29 0.89 -11.34 0.36
CA GLU A 29 -0.42 -11.95 0.10
C GLU A 29 -1.38 -10.94 -0.54
N GLY A 30 -2.35 -11.44 -1.32
CA GLY A 30 -3.46 -10.67 -1.86
C GLY A 30 -3.19 -9.95 -3.18
N ILE A 31 -2.04 -9.31 -3.35
CA ILE A 31 -1.75 -8.58 -4.60
C ILE A 31 -0.90 -9.44 -5.52
N TYR A 32 -1.47 -9.83 -6.66
CA TYR A 32 -0.69 -10.48 -7.72
C TYR A 32 0.31 -9.48 -8.31
N MET A 33 1.55 -9.59 -7.84
CA MET A 33 2.73 -8.91 -8.36
C MET A 33 3.67 -9.99 -8.91
N PRO A 34 3.78 -10.15 -10.24
CA PRO A 34 4.71 -11.12 -10.81
C PRO A 34 6.12 -10.94 -10.27
N GLU A 35 6.87 -12.03 -10.08
CA GLU A 35 8.29 -11.91 -9.77
C GLU A 35 8.99 -11.11 -10.88
N LYS A 36 9.84 -10.18 -10.46
CA LYS A 36 10.58 -9.30 -11.38
C LYS A 36 12.03 -9.22 -10.91
N GLN A 37 12.95 -9.49 -11.82
CA GLN A 37 14.35 -9.12 -11.63
C GLN A 37 14.52 -7.66 -12.02
N PHE A 38 15.12 -6.87 -11.13
CA PHE A 38 15.36 -5.46 -11.37
C PHE A 38 16.75 -5.24 -11.97
N SER A 39 16.81 -4.41 -13.01
CA SER A 39 18.06 -3.77 -13.41
C SER A 39 18.43 -2.66 -12.43
N GLU A 40 19.72 -2.34 -12.34
CA GLU A 40 20.21 -1.23 -11.51
C GLU A 40 19.52 0.10 -11.84
N MET A 41 19.27 0.35 -13.13
CA MET A 41 18.60 1.57 -13.60
C MET A 41 17.16 1.67 -13.09
N GLU A 42 16.41 0.57 -13.08
CA GLU A 42 15.03 0.55 -12.55
C GLU A 42 15.00 0.83 -11.05
N VAL A 43 15.94 0.27 -10.29
CA VAL A 43 16.09 0.56 -8.86
C VAL A 43 16.39 2.04 -8.64
N ILE A 44 17.35 2.60 -9.39
CA ILE A 44 17.70 4.02 -9.28
C ILE A 44 16.50 4.92 -9.62
N GLN A 45 15.74 4.59 -10.66
CA GLN A 45 14.56 5.36 -11.05
C GLN A 45 13.46 5.31 -9.97
N ALA A 46 13.20 4.13 -9.41
CA ALA A 46 12.24 3.98 -8.31
C ALA A 46 12.68 4.76 -7.07
N LEU A 47 13.96 4.66 -6.67
CA LEU A 47 14.49 5.43 -5.53
C LEU A 47 14.42 6.94 -5.75
N ARG A 48 14.69 7.41 -6.99
CA ARG A 48 14.52 8.84 -7.34
C ARG A 48 13.07 9.28 -7.21
N HIS A 49 12.11 8.47 -7.67
CA HIS A 49 10.69 8.79 -7.55
C HIS A 49 10.23 8.77 -6.09
N LEU A 50 10.63 7.76 -5.31
CA LEU A 50 10.37 7.69 -3.87
C LEU A 50 10.92 8.90 -3.13
N SER A 51 12.16 9.30 -3.42
CA SER A 51 12.79 10.46 -2.79
C SER A 51 12.14 11.77 -3.23
N GLY A 52 11.81 11.93 -4.51
CA GLY A 52 11.13 13.11 -5.04
C GLY A 52 9.73 13.34 -4.44
N ASN A 53 9.06 12.26 -4.02
CA ASN A 53 7.77 12.32 -3.30
C ASN A 53 7.92 12.38 -1.77
N GLY A 54 9.14 12.43 -1.24
CA GLY A 54 9.42 12.46 0.20
C GLY A 54 9.05 11.17 0.93
N PHE A 55 8.95 10.04 0.23
CA PHE A 55 8.69 8.73 0.83
C PHE A 55 9.95 8.10 1.43
N ILE A 56 11.11 8.46 0.88
CA ILE A 56 12.40 8.13 1.47
C ILE A 56 13.23 9.40 1.62
N LEU A 57 14.00 9.47 2.70
CA LEU A 57 14.97 10.51 2.97
C LEU A 57 16.37 9.92 2.84
N ALA A 58 17.25 10.61 2.13
CA ALA A 58 18.65 10.24 2.00
C ALA A 58 19.48 11.11 2.95
N GLU A 59 19.88 10.58 4.09
CA GLU A 59 20.72 11.27 5.06
C GLU A 59 21.92 10.40 5.44
N ASN A 60 23.11 10.98 5.50
CA ASN A 60 24.32 10.31 5.98
C ASN A 60 24.64 8.95 5.29
N LYS A 61 24.43 8.88 3.97
CA LYS A 61 24.59 7.64 3.16
C LYS A 61 23.63 6.50 3.55
N GLN A 62 22.57 6.81 4.29
CA GLN A 62 21.50 5.89 4.62
C GLN A 62 20.19 6.40 4.02
N PHE A 63 19.32 5.46 3.71
CA PHE A 63 17.94 5.77 3.31
C PHE A 63 17.01 5.44 4.47
N SER A 64 16.17 6.39 4.84
CA SER A 64 15.12 6.21 5.83
C SER A 64 13.77 6.31 5.13
N ILE A 65 12.88 5.35 5.40
CA ILE A 65 11.51 5.37 4.90
C ILE A 65 10.69 6.28 5.81
N ARG A 66 9.80 7.10 5.22
CA ARG A 66 8.87 7.95 5.98
C ARG A 66 8.02 7.08 6.92
N GLU A 67 7.82 7.54 8.16
CA GLU A 67 7.26 6.73 9.25
C GLU A 67 5.87 6.14 8.96
N ASP A 68 4.97 6.93 8.35
CA ASP A 68 3.63 6.46 7.98
C ASP A 68 3.68 5.35 6.91
N LEU A 69 4.55 5.50 5.91
CA LEU A 69 4.77 4.49 4.89
C LEU A 69 5.43 3.24 5.49
N LEU A 70 6.44 3.40 6.34
CA LEU A 70 7.08 2.29 7.02
C LEU A 70 6.06 1.45 7.79
N CYS A 71 5.19 2.10 8.57
CA CYS A 71 4.12 1.43 9.30
C CYS A 71 3.17 0.66 8.37
N MET A 72 2.79 1.25 7.22
CA MET A 72 1.95 0.54 6.24
C MET A 72 2.66 -0.70 5.68
N LEU A 73 3.95 -0.60 5.35
CA LEU A 73 4.74 -1.70 4.80
C LEU A 73 4.94 -2.83 5.81
N GLU A 74 5.14 -2.50 7.10
CA GLU A 74 5.24 -3.48 8.18
C GLU A 74 3.96 -4.30 8.31
N ILE A 75 2.81 -3.63 8.31
CA ILE A 75 1.49 -4.28 8.37
C ILE A 75 1.25 -5.17 7.14
N MET A 76 1.64 -4.70 5.96
CA MET A 76 1.52 -5.46 4.72
C MET A 76 2.44 -6.70 4.69
N GLY A 77 3.67 -6.56 5.20
CA GLY A 77 4.66 -7.63 5.20
C GLY A 77 4.42 -8.70 6.28
N HIS A 78 3.80 -8.33 7.40
CA HIS A 78 3.54 -9.22 8.53
C HIS A 78 2.14 -9.00 9.12
N PRO A 79 1.07 -9.24 8.34
CA PRO A 79 -0.30 -9.07 8.83
C PRO A 79 -0.64 -10.13 9.89
N ALA A 80 -1.43 -9.76 10.89
CA ALA A 80 -2.07 -10.71 11.80
C ALA A 80 -3.27 -11.42 11.13
N GLY A 81 -3.88 -10.78 10.12
CA GLY A 81 -4.91 -11.37 9.29
C GLY A 81 -5.09 -10.62 7.98
N THR A 82 -5.60 -11.30 6.97
CA THR A 82 -5.89 -10.73 5.64
C THR A 82 -7.37 -10.90 5.29
N LEU A 83 -7.93 -9.91 4.59
CA LEU A 83 -9.31 -9.94 4.12
C LEU A 83 -9.38 -9.35 2.71
N VAL A 84 -10.16 -9.99 1.84
CA VAL A 84 -10.51 -9.46 0.52
C VAL A 84 -11.92 -8.90 0.59
N CYS A 85 -12.07 -7.63 0.23
CA CYS A 85 -13.37 -6.98 0.08
C CYS A 85 -13.59 -6.67 -1.40
N SER A 86 -14.77 -6.96 -1.92
CA SER A 86 -15.20 -6.59 -3.26
C SER A 86 -16.45 -5.73 -3.17
N SER A 87 -16.53 -4.69 -3.99
CA SER A 87 -17.80 -3.94 -4.15
C SER A 87 -18.73 -4.75 -5.05
N LYS A 88 -20.00 -4.91 -4.64
CA LYS A 88 -20.99 -5.67 -5.43
C LYS A 88 -21.34 -5.02 -6.77
N ASP A 89 -21.23 -3.70 -6.88
CA ASP A 89 -21.55 -2.95 -8.11
C ASP A 89 -20.43 -2.95 -9.15
N ASP A 90 -19.19 -3.19 -8.73
CA ASP A 90 -18.03 -3.20 -9.63
C ASP A 90 -17.09 -4.33 -9.20
N SER A 91 -17.38 -5.54 -9.71
CA SER A 91 -16.58 -6.75 -9.50
C SER A 91 -15.12 -6.62 -9.98
N THR A 92 -14.75 -5.49 -10.59
CA THR A 92 -13.37 -5.18 -10.97
C THR A 92 -12.58 -4.45 -9.88
N ARG A 93 -13.24 -3.97 -8.81
CA ARG A 93 -12.60 -3.29 -7.68
C ARG A 93 -12.50 -4.20 -6.47
N GLU A 94 -11.39 -4.93 -6.42
CA GLU A 94 -10.98 -5.71 -5.26
C GLU A 94 -10.08 -4.86 -4.34
N TYR A 95 -10.39 -4.90 -3.06
CA TYR A 95 -9.63 -4.28 -1.98
C TYR A 95 -9.01 -5.38 -1.13
N PHE A 96 -7.69 -5.34 -0.97
CA PHE A 96 -6.97 -6.26 -0.09
C PHE A 96 -6.62 -5.53 1.21
N CYS A 97 -7.08 -6.09 2.32
CA CYS A 97 -6.94 -5.51 3.64
C CYS A 97 -5.95 -6.35 4.46
N TYR A 98 -4.93 -5.69 4.99
CA TYR A 98 -3.92 -6.26 5.89
C TYR A 98 -4.19 -5.73 7.29
N MET A 99 -4.42 -6.63 8.25
CA MET A 99 -4.91 -6.27 9.57
C MET A 99 -3.87 -6.60 10.64
N VAL A 100 -3.71 -5.68 11.58
CA VAL A 100 -3.03 -5.87 12.87
C VAL A 100 -3.95 -5.32 13.98
N PRO A 101 -3.66 -5.53 15.27
CA PRO A 101 -4.44 -4.88 16.32
C PRO A 101 -4.56 -3.37 16.08
N ASP A 102 -5.78 -2.84 16.16
CA ASP A 102 -6.15 -1.43 16.03
C ASP A 102 -5.94 -0.76 14.66
N ARG A 103 -5.32 -1.43 13.67
CA ARG A 103 -5.02 -0.83 12.35
C ARG A 103 -5.25 -1.78 11.18
N VAL A 104 -5.68 -1.20 10.06
CA VAL A 104 -5.90 -1.89 8.80
C VAL A 104 -5.27 -1.10 7.67
N VAL A 105 -4.43 -1.75 6.85
CA VAL A 105 -3.94 -1.21 5.59
C VAL A 105 -4.80 -1.77 4.46
N VAL A 106 -5.49 -0.88 3.76
CA VAL A 106 -6.27 -1.21 2.57
C VAL A 106 -5.45 -0.89 1.33
N SER A 107 -5.28 -1.86 0.47
CA SER A 107 -4.64 -1.73 -0.84
C SER A 107 -5.64 -1.95 -1.96
N GLN A 108 -5.56 -1.10 -2.99
CA GLN A 108 -6.39 -1.21 -4.18
C GLN A 108 -5.59 -0.78 -5.41
N ARG A 109 -5.91 -1.35 -6.58
CA ARG A 109 -5.33 -0.88 -7.85
C ARG A 109 -5.80 0.53 -8.15
N TYR A 110 -4.87 1.39 -8.55
CA TYR A 110 -5.18 2.75 -8.94
C TYR A 110 -5.72 2.76 -10.37
N TRP A 111 -7.01 3.07 -10.53
CA TRP A 111 -7.71 3.00 -11.82
C TRP A 111 -7.05 3.80 -12.96
N LYS A 112 -6.39 4.92 -12.64
CA LYS A 112 -5.67 5.72 -13.66
C LYS A 112 -4.34 5.11 -14.09
N LYS A 113 -3.71 4.27 -13.27
CA LYS A 113 -2.38 3.70 -13.50
C LYS A 113 -2.31 2.24 -13.01
N LYS A 114 -2.42 1.30 -13.96
CA LYS A 114 -2.64 -0.14 -13.69
C LYS A 114 -1.53 -0.82 -12.89
N ASP A 115 -0.32 -0.27 -12.93
CA ASP A 115 0.88 -0.73 -12.21
C ASP A 115 1.08 -0.01 -10.87
N THR A 116 0.05 0.67 -10.35
CA THR A 116 0.12 1.46 -9.12
C THR A 116 -0.96 1.02 -8.13
N LEU A 117 -0.57 0.96 -6.87
CA LEU A 117 -1.45 0.73 -5.73
C LEU A 117 -1.69 2.03 -4.99
N LYS A 118 -2.93 2.17 -4.54
CA LYS A 118 -3.30 3.13 -3.53
C LYS A 118 -3.37 2.40 -2.19
N LEU A 119 -2.49 2.79 -1.27
CA LEU A 119 -2.44 2.31 0.10
C LEU A 119 -3.12 3.33 1.00
N THR A 120 -4.01 2.86 1.86
CA THR A 120 -4.71 3.70 2.85
C THR A 120 -4.63 2.99 4.19
N MET A 121 -4.14 3.68 5.22
CA MET A 121 -4.17 3.19 6.59
C MET A 121 -5.43 3.70 7.27
N LEU A 122 -6.13 2.81 7.95
CA LEU A 122 -7.35 3.08 8.71
C LEU A 122 -7.18 2.49 10.11
N THR A 123 -7.78 3.13 11.10
CA THR A 123 -8.08 2.50 12.39
C THR A 123 -9.16 1.44 12.22
N GLU A 124 -9.34 0.58 13.23
CA GLU A 124 -10.42 -0.41 13.20
C GLU A 124 -11.82 0.24 13.07
N GLU A 125 -12.05 1.37 13.74
CA GLU A 125 -13.31 2.10 13.67
C GLU A 125 -13.55 2.70 12.28
N GLU A 126 -12.52 3.35 11.71
CA GLU A 126 -12.59 3.88 10.34
C GLU A 126 -12.77 2.76 9.32
N PHE A 127 -12.15 1.60 9.53
CA PHE A 127 -12.31 0.44 8.66
C PHE A 127 -13.75 -0.10 8.68
N LYS A 128 -14.39 -0.15 9.85
CA LYS A 128 -15.81 -0.57 9.95
C LYS A 128 -16.71 0.38 9.18
N VAL A 129 -16.51 1.70 9.34
CA VAL A 129 -17.29 2.71 8.61
C VAL A 129 -17.03 2.63 7.11
N TRP A 130 -15.76 2.53 6.70
CA TRP A 130 -15.35 2.39 5.30
C TRP A 130 -15.95 1.14 4.66
N ARG A 131 -15.95 0.01 5.37
CA ARG A 131 -16.54 -1.25 4.92
C ARG A 131 -18.04 -1.12 4.75
N SER A 132 -18.75 -0.57 5.75
CA SER A 132 -20.18 -0.31 5.64
C SER A 132 -20.48 0.57 4.43
N GLN A 133 -19.77 1.67 4.19
CA GLN A 133 -20.00 2.52 3.01
C GLN A 133 -19.72 1.82 1.68
N THR A 134 -18.76 0.89 1.66
CA THR A 134 -18.42 0.08 0.48
C THR A 134 -19.49 -1.01 0.24
N ASP A 135 -20.21 -1.42 1.30
CA ASP A 135 -21.33 -2.36 1.28
C ASP A 135 -22.72 -1.68 1.11
N ASP A 136 -22.92 -0.43 1.55
CA ASP A 136 -24.21 0.30 1.65
C ASP A 136 -24.55 1.15 0.42
N HIS A 137 -23.71 1.22 -0.62
CA HIS A 137 -24.13 1.80 -1.92
C HIS A 137 -25.06 0.85 -2.72
N ASN A 138 -25.89 0.11 -1.98
CA ASN A 138 -26.70 -1.03 -2.39
C ASN A 138 -28.18 -0.65 -2.59
#